data_AF-A0A9E8EMF8-F1
#
_entry.id   AF-A0A9E8EMF8-F1
#
_cell.length_a   1.000
_cell.length_b   1.000
_cell.length_c   1.000
_cell.angle_alpha   90.00
_cell.angle_beta   90.00
_cell.angle_gamma   90.00
#
_symmetry.space_group_name_H-M   'P 1'
#
loop_
_entity.id
_entity.type
_entity.pdbx_description
1 polymer ?
#
loop_
_entity_poly.entity_id
_entity_poly.type
_entity_poly.pdbx_seq_one_letter_code
_entity_poly.pdbx_strand_id
1 'polypeptide(L)'
;MQFHIEKAASHDRDAVLNVMEPWNMHHVPSAEMAELDLSCFFVARVSGNIVGAAGYKVLTPEKGKTTLLGILPEFSGMGIGRALQDARLQAMHAAGVKTVETNADRVETIIWYKKHYGYHEIGSLKKVCDFSLSDVDHWTTLEMDLDAYMETKNDREARRKTYIDRNDPHPLSTYEPLIINACLTGMVPTKFSNPHVPIHPDEIIEDAVKVFDAGARIVHLHARDENGDPTPDAKHYEKIIGAIRKERPEMVCCVTTSGRNWKEFEQRSEVLFLSGQAKPDMASLTLGSLNFFTGPSLNSIEMIERLAMTMKAQGIKPEMEVFDTGMINLAKYLERNRLISGKKYFNLLFGNINTAPATITSLALLTQALPENSVWAGTGLGQFQLPMNTAAIVAGGHVRVGIEDSIYFDYRKETLATNEQLVGRVAHIAEQMQRPLATPQQTRQLIGLEIEE
;
A
#
# COMPACT_ATOMS: atom_id res chain seq x y z
N MET A 1 7.59 1.04 17.99
CA MET A 1 7.31 2.05 19.03
C MET A 1 7.05 3.36 18.31
N GLN A 2 5.83 3.89 18.36
CA GLN A 2 5.45 5.10 17.64
C GLN A 2 5.70 6.30 18.55
N PHE A 3 6.47 7.27 18.07
CA PHE A 3 6.69 8.54 18.77
C PHE A 3 6.02 9.68 17.98
N HIS A 4 5.69 10.76 18.66
CA HIS A 4 5.11 11.97 18.08
C HIS A 4 5.94 13.18 18.47
N ILE A 5 6.14 14.09 17.51
CA ILE A 5 6.81 15.38 17.72
C ILE A 5 5.74 16.47 17.82
N GLU A 6 5.82 17.29 18.85
CA GLU A 6 4.94 18.44 19.05
C GLU A 6 5.68 19.62 19.68
N LYS A 7 5.06 20.81 19.66
CA LYS A 7 5.62 21.97 20.38
C LYS A 7 5.50 21.75 21.88
N ALA A 8 6.53 22.16 22.63
CA ALA A 8 6.53 22.08 24.08
C ALA A 8 5.47 23.03 24.69
N ALA A 9 4.78 22.57 25.73
CA ALA A 9 3.91 23.40 26.56
C ALA A 9 4.67 23.96 27.76
N SER A 10 4.14 25.01 28.39
CA SER A 10 4.77 25.62 29.57
C SER A 10 4.97 24.64 30.74
N HIS A 11 4.08 23.65 30.89
CA HIS A 11 4.17 22.63 31.93
C HIS A 11 5.20 21.52 31.64
N ASP A 12 5.79 21.48 30.43
CA ASP A 12 6.78 20.45 30.06
C ASP A 12 8.19 20.76 30.58
N ARG A 13 8.39 21.89 31.26
CA ARG A 13 9.69 22.39 31.69
C ARG A 13 10.55 21.34 32.39
N ASP A 14 10.02 20.72 33.43
CA ASP A 14 10.78 19.77 34.25
C ASP A 14 11.12 18.51 33.46
N ALA A 15 10.18 18.03 32.63
CA ALA A 15 10.40 16.89 31.76
C ALA A 15 11.48 17.16 30.71
N VAL A 16 11.51 18.37 30.13
CA VAL A 16 12.58 18.79 29.20
C VAL A 16 13.93 18.81 29.92
N LEU A 17 14.03 19.35 31.14
CA LEU A 17 15.28 19.35 31.90
C LEU A 17 15.75 17.94 32.25
N ASN A 18 14.84 17.03 32.60
CA ASN A 18 15.16 15.61 32.85
C ASN A 18 15.77 14.94 31.61
N VAL A 19 15.26 15.25 30.40
CA VAL A 19 15.84 14.73 29.15
C VAL A 19 17.27 15.25 28.90
N MET A 20 17.60 16.43 29.43
CA MET A 20 18.91 17.07 29.28
C MET A 20 19.91 16.63 30.35
N GLU A 21 19.45 16.01 31.43
CA GLU A 21 20.27 15.58 32.57
C GLU A 21 21.38 14.59 32.18
N PRO A 22 21.10 13.51 31.42
CA PRO A 22 22.13 12.55 31.02
C PRO A 22 23.26 13.16 30.17
N TRP A 23 23.02 14.34 29.61
CA TRP A 23 23.94 15.06 28.75
C TRP A 23 24.62 16.23 29.46
N ASN A 24 24.41 16.42 30.76
CA ASN A 24 24.91 17.58 31.52
C ASN A 24 24.48 18.93 30.89
N MET A 25 23.24 19.00 30.39
CA MET A 25 22.67 20.21 29.79
C MET A 25 21.42 20.74 30.54
N HIS A 26 21.15 20.20 31.73
CA HIS A 26 19.96 20.48 32.52
C HIS A 26 20.10 21.69 33.46
N HIS A 27 21.32 22.20 33.66
CA HIS A 27 21.59 23.39 34.46
C HIS A 27 21.12 24.67 33.73
N VAL A 28 19.81 24.92 33.72
CA VAL A 28 19.21 26.10 33.07
C VAL A 28 18.26 26.83 34.04
N PRO A 29 18.57 28.08 34.42
CA PRO A 29 19.56 28.98 33.79
C PRO A 29 21.02 28.69 34.18
N SER A 30 21.95 29.01 33.27
CA SER A 30 23.40 28.98 33.45
C SER A 30 24.10 30.10 32.65
N ALA A 31 25.42 30.22 32.80
CA ALA A 31 26.23 31.14 32.02
C ALA A 31 26.20 30.80 30.51
N GLU A 32 26.03 29.54 30.14
CA GLU A 32 25.86 29.08 28.75
C GLU A 32 24.43 29.27 28.24
N MET A 33 23.43 29.16 29.13
CA MET A 33 22.02 29.28 28.78
C MET A 33 21.22 30.09 29.81
N ALA A 34 21.04 31.37 29.56
CA ALA A 34 20.38 32.30 30.48
C ALA A 34 18.89 31.99 30.73
N GLU A 35 18.20 31.31 29.82
CA GLU A 35 16.79 30.97 29.93
C GLU A 35 16.43 29.73 29.09
N LEU A 36 15.37 29.01 29.49
CA LEU A 36 14.74 27.97 28.68
C LEU A 36 13.38 28.48 28.18
N ASP A 37 13.36 29.06 26.99
CA ASP A 37 12.12 29.49 26.34
C ASP A 37 11.44 28.31 25.63
N LEU A 38 10.45 27.71 26.28
CA LEU A 38 9.72 26.57 25.72
C LEU A 38 8.87 26.91 24.49
N SER A 39 8.59 28.19 24.22
CA SER A 39 7.84 28.58 23.01
C SER A 39 8.58 28.24 21.73
N CYS A 40 9.91 28.10 21.82
CA CYS A 40 10.81 27.70 20.74
C CYS A 40 11.34 26.27 20.90
N PHE A 41 10.62 25.40 21.62
CA PHE A 41 10.98 23.98 21.80
C PHE A 41 9.99 23.03 21.14
N PHE A 42 10.53 21.90 20.69
CA PHE A 42 9.80 20.71 20.33
C PHE A 42 10.13 19.58 21.31
N VAL A 43 9.15 18.74 21.61
CA VAL A 43 9.31 17.53 22.43
C VAL A 43 8.89 16.31 21.62
N ALA A 44 9.56 15.20 21.90
CA ALA A 44 9.22 13.88 21.39
C ALA A 44 8.57 13.08 22.51
N ARG A 45 7.36 12.57 22.25
CA ARG A 45 6.62 11.76 23.23
C ARG A 45 6.48 10.30 22.80
N VAL A 46 6.61 9.41 23.77
CA VAL A 46 6.35 7.98 23.63
C VAL A 46 5.45 7.56 24.77
N SER A 47 4.27 7.03 24.44
CA SER A 47 3.24 6.65 25.42
C SER A 47 2.92 7.78 26.43
N GLY A 48 2.89 9.04 25.95
CA GLY A 48 2.61 10.24 26.75
C GLY A 48 3.82 10.88 27.45
N ASN A 49 4.93 10.15 27.59
CA ASN A 49 6.14 10.63 28.27
C ASN A 49 7.09 11.35 27.31
N ILE A 50 7.68 12.47 27.74
CA ILE A 50 8.71 13.17 26.96
C ILE A 50 10.02 12.38 27.06
N VAL A 51 10.54 11.99 25.90
CA VAL A 51 11.78 11.20 25.77
C VAL A 51 12.87 11.93 24.99
N GLY A 52 12.54 13.07 24.40
CA GLY A 52 13.45 13.90 23.64
C GLY A 52 12.97 15.34 23.60
N ALA A 53 13.88 16.30 23.54
CA ALA A 53 13.53 17.71 23.41
C ALA A 53 14.59 18.45 22.61
N ALA A 54 14.15 19.43 21.82
CA ALA A 54 15.02 20.27 21.02
C ALA A 54 14.53 21.70 20.92
N GLY A 55 15.42 22.65 21.11
CA GLY A 55 15.12 24.08 21.02
C GLY A 55 15.80 24.77 19.84
N TYR A 56 15.32 25.96 19.52
CA TYR A 56 15.95 26.90 18.60
C TYR A 56 15.71 28.36 19.05
N LYS A 57 16.41 29.29 18.41
CA LYS A 57 16.20 30.74 18.53
C LYS A 57 16.34 31.39 17.17
N VAL A 58 15.53 32.41 16.90
CA VAL A 58 15.71 33.30 15.74
C VAL A 58 16.52 34.50 16.23
N LEU A 59 17.74 34.67 15.71
CA LEU A 59 18.65 35.74 16.13
C LEU A 59 18.38 37.03 15.35
N THR A 60 18.18 36.89 14.05
CA THR A 60 17.77 37.96 13.13
C THR A 60 16.76 37.39 12.14
N PRO A 61 16.06 38.22 11.34
CA PRO A 61 15.10 37.71 10.35
C PRO A 61 15.68 36.63 9.42
N GLU A 62 16.97 36.68 9.11
CA GLU A 62 17.62 35.72 8.20
C GLU A 62 18.52 34.69 8.92
N LYS A 63 18.75 34.84 10.23
CA LYS A 63 19.70 34.00 10.99
C LYS A 63 19.05 33.35 12.21
N GLY A 64 19.11 32.03 12.25
CA GLY A 64 18.66 31.20 13.36
C GLY A 64 19.83 30.52 14.07
N LYS A 65 19.56 30.01 15.26
CA LYS A 65 20.50 29.20 16.02
C LYS A 65 19.75 28.07 16.70
N THR A 66 20.23 26.85 16.52
CA THR A 66 19.76 25.72 17.31
C THR A 66 20.29 25.81 18.74
N THR A 67 19.49 25.36 19.69
CA THR A 67 19.88 25.30 21.12
C THR A 67 19.92 23.84 21.58
N LEU A 68 19.50 23.56 22.82
CA LEU A 68 19.55 22.22 23.40
C LEU A 68 18.91 21.18 22.47
N LEU A 69 19.54 20.01 22.39
CA LEU A 69 18.98 18.81 21.77
C LEU A 69 19.41 17.63 22.63
N GLY A 70 18.45 17.00 23.31
CA GLY A 70 18.67 15.87 24.20
C GLY A 70 17.66 14.78 23.93
N ILE A 71 18.08 13.53 24.09
CA ILE A 71 17.23 12.34 24.02
C ILE A 71 17.61 11.46 25.20
N LEU A 72 16.65 10.84 25.86
CA LEU A 72 16.96 9.85 26.88
C LEU A 72 17.79 8.70 26.27
N PRO A 73 18.88 8.25 26.93
CA PRO A 73 19.82 7.28 26.36
C PRO A 73 19.17 5.99 25.84
N GLU A 74 18.13 5.49 26.51
CA GLU A 74 17.39 4.28 26.14
C GLU A 74 16.55 4.43 24.86
N PHE A 75 16.34 5.67 24.39
CA PHE A 75 15.68 5.98 23.12
C PHE A 75 16.68 6.41 22.02
N SER A 76 17.99 6.34 22.29
CA SER A 76 19.03 6.66 21.32
C SER A 76 18.99 5.69 20.13
N GLY A 77 19.26 6.19 18.92
CA GLY A 77 19.21 5.41 17.68
C GLY A 77 17.81 5.18 17.09
N MET A 78 16.72 5.59 17.77
CA MET A 78 15.35 5.40 17.28
C MET A 78 14.87 6.48 16.29
N GLY A 79 15.77 7.32 15.79
CA GLY A 79 15.46 8.40 14.84
C GLY A 79 14.85 9.68 15.46
N ILE A 80 14.59 9.70 16.77
CA ILE A 80 13.98 10.82 17.49
C ILE A 80 14.77 12.13 17.33
N GLY A 81 16.09 12.07 17.46
CA GLY A 81 16.96 13.26 17.31
C GLY A 81 16.88 13.89 15.92
N ARG A 82 16.74 13.05 14.88
CA ARG A 82 16.56 13.52 13.51
C ARG A 82 15.20 14.20 13.36
N ALA A 83 14.13 13.59 13.86
CA ALA A 83 12.79 14.17 13.81
C ALA A 83 12.70 15.52 14.55
N LEU A 84 13.32 15.62 15.73
CA LEU A 84 13.39 16.86 16.50
C LEU A 84 14.19 17.96 15.78
N GLN A 85 15.34 17.59 15.19
CA GLN A 85 16.14 18.52 14.38
C GLN A 85 15.36 19.01 13.16
N ASP A 86 14.72 18.11 12.42
CA ASP A 86 13.90 18.45 11.26
C ASP A 86 12.77 19.42 11.63
N ALA A 87 12.08 19.19 12.76
CA ALA A 87 11.00 20.05 13.24
C ALA A 87 11.47 21.47 13.53
N ARG A 88 12.61 21.65 14.23
CA ARG A 88 13.12 23.00 14.53
C ARG A 88 13.68 23.72 13.30
N LEU A 89 14.28 22.99 12.35
CA LEU A 89 14.71 23.57 11.08
C LEU A 89 13.50 24.05 10.25
N GLN A 90 12.44 23.26 10.18
CA GLN A 90 11.21 23.63 9.48
C GLN A 90 10.53 24.84 10.11
N ALA A 91 10.52 24.92 11.44
CA ALA A 91 10.00 26.09 12.16
C ALA A 91 10.81 27.37 11.90
N MET A 92 12.15 27.27 11.86
CA MET A 92 13.02 28.40 11.51
C MET A 92 12.83 28.86 10.06
N HIS A 93 12.76 27.92 9.12
CA HIS A 93 12.52 28.24 7.71
C HIS A 93 11.17 28.93 7.50
N ALA A 94 10.12 28.44 8.18
CA ALA A 94 8.79 29.09 8.17
C ALA A 94 8.81 30.51 8.78
N ALA A 95 9.78 30.81 9.64
CA ALA A 95 9.99 32.14 10.21
C ALA A 95 10.88 33.05 9.32
N GLY A 96 11.32 32.59 8.15
CA GLY A 96 12.14 33.36 7.20
C GLY A 96 13.66 33.24 7.40
N VAL A 97 14.10 32.38 8.31
CA VAL A 97 15.53 32.12 8.55
C VAL A 97 16.15 31.44 7.33
N LYS A 98 17.31 31.94 6.90
CA LYS A 98 18.08 31.43 5.77
C LYS A 98 19.36 30.70 6.19
N THR A 99 19.98 31.11 7.29
CA THR A 99 21.18 30.45 7.83
C THR A 99 20.96 30.01 9.28
N VAL A 100 21.49 28.84 9.62
CA VAL A 100 21.35 28.28 10.97
C VAL A 100 22.70 27.92 11.54
N GLU A 101 22.98 28.43 12.73
CA GLU A 101 24.15 28.05 13.52
C GLU A 101 23.83 26.98 14.57
N THR A 102 24.81 26.14 14.89
CA THR A 102 24.79 25.26 16.05
C THR A 102 26.15 25.25 16.74
N ASN A 103 26.14 25.06 18.05
CA ASN A 103 27.33 24.79 18.84
C ASN A 103 27.30 23.33 19.29
N ALA A 104 28.40 22.60 19.12
CA ALA A 104 28.53 21.23 19.59
C ALA A 104 29.98 20.96 20.02
N ASP A 105 30.16 20.14 21.04
CA ASP A 105 31.45 19.74 21.61
C ASP A 105 31.73 18.25 21.42
N ARG A 106 30.68 17.46 21.20
CA ARG A 106 30.73 16.03 20.88
C ARG A 106 31.10 15.81 19.41
N VAL A 107 32.18 15.07 19.17
CA VAL A 107 32.66 14.74 17.82
C VAL A 107 31.59 14.00 17.02
N GLU A 108 30.89 13.05 17.64
CA GLU A 108 29.78 12.32 17.04
C GLU A 108 28.64 13.23 16.60
N THR A 109 28.30 14.25 17.40
CA THR A 109 27.26 15.23 17.09
C THR A 109 27.69 16.16 15.96
N ILE A 110 28.94 16.62 15.96
CA ILE A 110 29.52 17.45 14.90
C ILE A 110 29.49 16.69 13.56
N ILE A 111 29.96 15.44 13.55
CA ILE A 111 29.93 14.59 12.35
C ILE A 111 28.48 14.36 11.89
N TRP A 112 27.55 14.16 12.82
CA TRP A 112 26.14 13.97 12.51
C TRP A 112 25.53 15.20 11.80
N TYR A 113 25.79 16.41 12.30
CA TYR A 113 25.34 17.65 11.66
C TYR A 113 25.92 17.81 10.25
N LYS A 114 27.23 17.62 10.09
CA LYS A 114 27.92 17.70 8.79
C LYS A 114 27.33 16.70 7.78
N LYS A 115 27.21 15.43 8.18
CA LYS A 115 26.77 14.33 7.31
C LYS A 115 25.30 14.43 6.88
N HIS A 116 24.42 14.79 7.79
CA HIS A 116 22.97 14.71 7.56
C HIS A 116 22.37 16.01 7.06
N TYR A 117 22.88 17.15 7.49
CA TYR A 117 22.28 18.47 7.21
C TYR A 117 23.20 19.41 6.44
N GLY A 118 24.44 19.02 6.15
CA GLY A 118 25.36 19.83 5.36
C GLY A 118 25.94 21.01 6.13
N TYR A 119 25.95 20.96 7.46
CA TYR A 119 26.68 21.94 8.26
C TYR A 119 28.17 21.93 7.88
N HIS A 120 28.81 23.09 7.98
CA HIS A 120 30.25 23.25 7.89
C HIS A 120 30.75 24.05 9.08
N GLU A 121 32.05 23.94 9.37
CA GLU A 121 32.64 24.54 10.55
C GLU A 121 33.13 25.95 10.25
N ILE A 122 32.74 26.90 11.12
CA ILE A 122 33.04 28.33 10.95
C ILE A 122 33.90 28.89 12.09
N GLY A 123 34.10 28.13 13.16
CA GLY A 123 34.98 28.53 14.26
C GLY A 123 34.76 27.72 15.53
N SER A 124 35.24 28.27 16.65
CA SER A 124 35.07 27.72 17.98
C SER A 124 34.83 28.81 19.02
N LEU A 125 34.15 28.45 20.12
CA LEU A 125 33.84 29.35 21.22
C LEU A 125 34.25 28.71 22.54
N LYS A 126 35.03 29.40 23.37
CA LYS A 126 35.42 28.89 24.69
C LYS A 126 34.21 28.73 25.61
N LYS A 127 34.10 27.59 26.31
CA LYS A 127 33.07 27.37 27.32
C LYS A 127 33.30 28.24 28.55
N VAL A 128 32.22 28.77 29.10
CA VAL A 128 32.23 29.67 30.27
C VAL A 128 31.84 28.96 31.57
N CYS A 129 31.27 27.75 31.49
CA CYS A 129 31.05 26.87 32.63
C CYS A 129 31.10 25.40 32.21
N ASP A 130 31.04 24.49 33.18
CA ASP A 130 30.90 23.06 32.91
C ASP A 130 29.47 22.78 32.39
N PHE A 131 29.36 22.48 31.09
CA PHE A 131 28.11 22.25 30.38
C PHE A 131 28.35 21.32 29.18
N SER A 132 27.50 20.32 29.01
CA SER A 132 27.74 19.17 28.10
C SER A 132 28.98 18.36 28.50
N LEU A 133 30.01 18.25 27.64
CA LEU A 133 31.24 17.53 27.97
C LEU A 133 32.18 18.36 28.84
N SER A 134 32.42 17.92 30.07
CA SER A 134 33.27 18.61 31.06
C SER A 134 34.75 18.62 30.69
N ASP A 135 35.19 17.64 29.89
CA ASP A 135 36.57 17.46 29.43
C ASP A 135 36.90 18.24 28.14
N VAL A 136 35.91 18.92 27.55
CA VAL A 136 36.08 19.77 26.36
C VAL A 136 35.80 21.22 26.73
N ASP A 137 36.80 22.09 26.55
CA ASP A 137 36.78 23.49 26.99
C ASP A 137 36.22 24.49 25.96
N HIS A 138 35.77 24.01 24.80
CA HIS A 138 35.22 24.83 23.74
C HIS A 138 34.04 24.16 23.03
N TRP A 139 33.22 24.97 22.38
CA TRP A 139 32.23 24.58 21.40
C TRP A 139 32.83 24.69 19.99
N THR A 140 32.57 23.72 19.13
CA THR A 140 32.71 23.88 17.68
C THR A 140 31.46 24.57 17.14
N THR A 141 31.65 25.70 16.47
CA THR A 141 30.57 26.45 15.82
C THR A 141 30.41 25.98 14.39
N LEU A 142 29.20 25.52 14.06
CA LEU A 142 28.83 25.04 12.75
C LEU A 142 27.72 25.91 12.15
N GLU A 143 27.72 26.09 10.84
CA GLU A 143 26.70 26.82 10.10
C GLU A 143 26.16 25.99 8.92
N MET A 144 24.87 26.14 8.60
CA MET A 144 24.26 25.62 7.39
C MET A 144 23.42 26.68 6.67
N ASP A 145 23.30 26.52 5.35
CA ASP A 145 22.32 27.19 4.52
C ASP A 145 20.99 26.41 4.59
N LEU A 146 20.00 27.01 5.27
CA LEU A 146 18.70 26.40 5.51
C LEU A 146 17.83 26.41 4.25
N ASP A 147 17.87 27.48 3.47
CA ASP A 147 17.11 27.59 2.22
C ASP A 147 17.57 26.51 1.24
N ALA A 148 18.88 26.43 0.98
CA ALA A 148 19.46 25.42 0.09
C ALA A 148 19.21 23.98 0.59
N TYR A 149 19.23 23.77 1.90
CA TYR A 149 18.89 22.46 2.49
C TYR A 149 17.42 22.10 2.24
N MET A 150 16.49 23.04 2.48
CA MET A 150 15.05 22.78 2.31
C MET A 150 14.67 22.56 0.85
N GLU A 151 15.28 23.31 -0.08
CA GLU A 151 15.07 23.14 -1.52
C GLU A 151 15.48 21.75 -2.02
N THR A 152 16.58 21.21 -1.48
CA THR A 152 17.15 19.94 -1.95
C THR A 152 16.72 18.71 -1.14
N LYS A 153 16.11 18.90 0.03
CA LYS A 153 15.71 17.82 0.95
C LYS A 153 14.84 16.77 0.28
N ASN A 154 13.76 17.18 -0.39
CA ASN A 154 12.80 16.27 -1.02
C ASN A 154 13.42 15.49 -2.18
N ASP A 155 14.24 16.15 -3.01
CA ASP A 155 14.94 15.48 -4.12
C ASP A 155 16.00 14.49 -3.60
N ARG A 156 16.76 14.84 -2.56
CA ARG A 156 17.71 13.92 -1.91
C ARG A 156 17.01 12.70 -1.32
N GLU A 157 15.86 12.89 -0.67
CA GLU A 157 15.06 11.80 -0.12
C GLU A 157 14.45 10.93 -1.23
N ALA A 158 13.94 11.52 -2.31
CA ALA A 158 13.46 10.80 -3.48
C ALA A 158 14.58 9.97 -4.14
N ARG A 159 15.76 10.55 -4.37
CA ARG A 159 16.93 9.85 -4.93
C ARG A 159 17.38 8.71 -4.04
N ARG A 160 17.42 8.92 -2.72
CA ARG A 160 17.78 7.86 -1.76
C ARG A 160 16.78 6.73 -1.80
N LYS A 161 15.47 7.03 -1.82
CA LYS A 161 14.42 6.02 -1.94
C LYS A 161 14.60 5.21 -3.22
N THR A 162 14.75 5.87 -4.37
CA THR A 162 15.02 5.22 -5.66
C THR A 162 16.26 4.34 -5.63
N TYR A 163 17.34 4.77 -4.97
CA TYR A 163 18.55 3.97 -4.83
C TYR A 163 18.31 2.71 -3.99
N ILE A 164 17.66 2.85 -2.83
CA ILE A 164 17.32 1.73 -1.94
C ILE A 164 16.42 0.73 -2.69
N ASP A 165 15.34 1.21 -3.32
CA ASP A 165 14.40 0.37 -4.06
C ASP A 165 15.10 -0.46 -5.15
N ARG A 166 16.15 0.10 -5.76
CA ARG A 166 16.90 -0.55 -6.84
C ARG A 166 18.04 -1.47 -6.37
N ASN A 167 18.70 -1.17 -5.26
CA ASN A 167 20.00 -1.77 -4.93
C ASN A 167 20.00 -2.58 -3.62
N ASP A 168 19.08 -2.30 -2.70
CA ASP A 168 19.07 -2.95 -1.39
C ASP A 168 18.29 -4.29 -1.45
N PRO A 169 18.60 -5.27 -0.57
CA PRO A 169 17.88 -6.53 -0.52
C PRO A 169 16.45 -6.33 0.00
N HIS A 170 15.47 -6.86 -0.74
CA HIS A 170 14.05 -6.76 -0.40
C HIS A 170 13.48 -8.06 0.20
N PRO A 171 12.41 -7.99 1.02
CA PRO A 171 11.69 -6.77 1.40
C PRO A 171 12.30 -6.06 2.62
N LEU A 172 12.44 -4.73 2.54
CA LEU A 172 12.94 -3.88 3.65
C LEU A 172 11.85 -3.46 4.65
N SER A 173 10.58 -3.70 4.30
CA SER A 173 9.39 -3.46 5.11
C SER A 173 8.35 -4.52 4.80
N THR A 174 7.29 -4.63 5.61
CA THR A 174 6.15 -5.46 5.25
C THR A 174 5.56 -5.05 3.90
N TYR A 175 5.04 -6.01 3.14
CA TYR A 175 4.31 -5.72 1.90
C TYR A 175 3.05 -4.89 2.17
N GLU A 176 2.55 -4.21 1.13
CA GLU A 176 1.26 -3.51 1.16
C GLU A 176 0.12 -4.42 1.69
N PRO A 177 -0.90 -3.85 2.35
CA PRO A 177 -2.04 -4.60 2.85
C PRO A 177 -2.64 -5.54 1.78
N LEU A 178 -3.02 -6.75 2.20
CA LEU A 178 -3.46 -7.80 1.29
C LEU A 178 -4.90 -7.53 0.81
N ILE A 179 -5.07 -7.43 -0.51
CA ILE A 179 -6.37 -7.48 -1.18
C ILE A 179 -6.74 -8.95 -1.43
N ILE A 180 -7.99 -9.31 -1.10
CA ILE A 180 -8.59 -10.59 -1.44
C ILE A 180 -9.74 -10.34 -2.42
N ASN A 181 -9.63 -10.96 -3.59
CA ASN A 181 -10.62 -10.99 -4.66
C ASN A 181 -11.38 -12.32 -4.64
N ALA A 182 -12.66 -12.28 -4.28
CA ALA A 182 -13.49 -13.46 -4.11
C ALA A 182 -14.29 -13.79 -5.38
N CYS A 183 -14.07 -14.97 -5.97
CA CYS A 183 -14.74 -15.44 -7.18
C CYS A 183 -15.84 -16.44 -6.84
N LEU A 184 -17.08 -15.95 -6.75
CA LEU A 184 -18.15 -16.64 -6.04
C LEU A 184 -18.71 -17.85 -6.80
N THR A 185 -19.16 -17.62 -8.04
CA THR A 185 -19.99 -18.57 -8.79
C THR A 185 -19.24 -19.22 -9.96
N GLY A 186 -18.58 -18.42 -10.80
CA GLY A 186 -17.95 -18.88 -12.04
C GLY A 186 -18.93 -19.35 -13.12
N MET A 187 -18.36 -19.82 -14.24
CA MET A 187 -19.12 -20.38 -15.37
C MET A 187 -19.42 -21.87 -15.25
N VAL A 188 -18.54 -22.63 -14.59
CA VAL A 188 -18.51 -24.11 -14.63
C VAL A 188 -19.10 -24.76 -13.38
N PRO A 189 -18.83 -24.30 -12.15
CA PRO A 189 -19.40 -24.92 -10.97
C PRO A 189 -20.93 -24.91 -10.99
N THR A 190 -21.51 -25.99 -10.47
CA THR A 190 -22.97 -26.18 -10.33
C THR A 190 -23.30 -26.69 -8.93
N LYS A 191 -24.57 -26.55 -8.53
CA LYS A 191 -25.08 -27.12 -7.27
C LYS A 191 -24.86 -28.62 -7.14
N PHE A 192 -24.77 -29.35 -8.26
CA PHE A 192 -24.45 -30.78 -8.27
C PHE A 192 -22.99 -31.04 -7.86
N SER A 193 -22.06 -30.22 -8.36
CA SER A 193 -20.63 -30.35 -8.04
C SER A 193 -20.31 -29.89 -6.62
N ASN A 194 -20.99 -28.86 -6.13
CA ASN A 194 -20.90 -28.36 -4.77
C ASN A 194 -22.20 -27.60 -4.43
N PRO A 195 -22.98 -28.01 -3.40
CA PRO A 195 -24.26 -27.40 -3.07
C PRO A 195 -24.13 -25.94 -2.59
N HIS A 196 -22.92 -25.51 -2.22
CA HIS A 196 -22.61 -24.15 -1.77
C HIS A 196 -22.31 -23.18 -2.92
N VAL A 197 -22.28 -23.62 -4.18
CA VAL A 197 -22.17 -22.69 -5.33
C VAL A 197 -23.38 -21.75 -5.31
N PRO A 198 -23.22 -20.41 -5.18
CA PRO A 198 -24.36 -19.51 -5.22
C PRO A 198 -24.81 -19.33 -6.67
N ILE A 199 -26.09 -19.66 -6.95
CA ILE A 199 -26.67 -19.63 -8.30
C ILE A 199 -27.75 -18.55 -8.36
N HIS A 200 -28.68 -18.55 -7.41
CA HIS A 200 -29.74 -17.55 -7.39
C HIS A 200 -29.17 -16.17 -6.99
N PRO A 201 -29.66 -15.04 -7.53
CA PRO A 201 -29.16 -13.71 -7.18
C PRO A 201 -29.07 -13.45 -5.68
N ASP A 202 -30.08 -13.90 -4.91
CA ASP A 202 -30.11 -13.70 -3.46
C ASP A 202 -29.01 -14.52 -2.74
N GLU A 203 -28.66 -15.71 -3.24
CA GLU A 203 -27.53 -16.49 -2.73
C GLU A 203 -26.20 -15.79 -3.04
N ILE A 204 -26.06 -15.21 -4.24
CA ILE A 204 -24.85 -14.48 -4.65
C ILE A 204 -24.66 -13.24 -3.76
N ILE A 205 -25.74 -12.53 -3.45
CA ILE A 205 -25.72 -11.36 -2.55
C ILE A 205 -25.32 -11.77 -1.13
N GLU A 206 -25.94 -12.82 -0.58
CA GLU A 206 -25.62 -13.32 0.76
C GLU A 206 -24.15 -13.76 0.85
N ASP A 207 -23.66 -14.48 -0.16
CA ASP A 207 -22.29 -14.96 -0.18
C ASP A 207 -21.28 -13.81 -0.35
N ALA A 208 -21.62 -12.78 -1.15
CA ALA A 208 -20.84 -11.55 -1.27
C ALA A 208 -20.70 -10.81 0.08
N VAL A 209 -21.76 -10.77 0.88
CA VAL A 209 -21.73 -10.19 2.23
C VAL A 209 -20.82 -11.01 3.15
N LYS A 210 -20.97 -12.35 3.16
CA LYS A 210 -20.13 -13.24 3.98
C LYS A 210 -18.65 -13.10 3.67
N VAL A 211 -18.27 -13.09 2.39
CA VAL A 211 -16.86 -12.93 2.03
C VAL A 211 -16.32 -11.55 2.37
N PHE A 212 -17.14 -10.49 2.30
CA PHE A 212 -16.73 -9.14 2.73
C PHE A 212 -16.35 -9.13 4.21
N ASP A 213 -17.23 -9.71 5.03
CA ASP A 213 -17.08 -9.77 6.48
C ASP A 213 -15.89 -10.68 6.85
N ALA A 214 -15.60 -11.71 6.04
CA ALA A 214 -14.42 -12.55 6.16
C ALA A 214 -13.10 -11.90 5.67
N GLY A 215 -13.17 -10.73 5.03
CA GLY A 215 -12.00 -9.92 4.64
C GLY A 215 -11.79 -9.68 3.14
N ALA A 216 -12.68 -10.17 2.27
CA ALA A 216 -12.65 -9.83 0.84
C ALA A 216 -13.02 -8.36 0.60
N ARG A 217 -12.39 -7.76 -0.41
CA ARG A 217 -12.65 -6.36 -0.80
C ARG A 217 -13.06 -6.21 -2.25
N ILE A 218 -12.84 -7.25 -3.05
CA ILE A 218 -13.31 -7.36 -4.42
C ILE A 218 -14.14 -8.64 -4.51
N VAL A 219 -15.29 -8.57 -5.20
CA VAL A 219 -16.05 -9.75 -5.63
C VAL A 219 -16.09 -9.81 -7.15
N HIS A 220 -15.71 -10.95 -7.70
CA HIS A 220 -15.84 -11.26 -9.11
C HIS A 220 -17.17 -11.99 -9.34
N LEU A 221 -18.02 -11.40 -10.17
CA LEU A 221 -19.42 -11.78 -10.33
C LEU A 221 -19.68 -12.44 -11.68
N HIS A 222 -20.33 -13.60 -11.60
CA HIS A 222 -20.99 -14.28 -12.70
C HIS A 222 -22.48 -14.38 -12.36
N ALA A 223 -23.35 -14.00 -13.30
CA ALA A 223 -24.79 -14.18 -13.16
C ALA A 223 -25.26 -15.52 -13.73
N ARG A 224 -26.37 -16.01 -13.18
CA ARG A 224 -27.11 -17.17 -13.68
C ARG A 224 -28.55 -16.76 -13.99
N ASP A 225 -29.13 -17.36 -15.01
CA ASP A 225 -30.55 -17.19 -15.34
C ASP A 225 -31.44 -18.01 -14.38
N GLU A 226 -32.74 -17.99 -14.63
CA GLU A 226 -33.73 -18.69 -13.80
C GLU A 226 -33.58 -20.22 -13.81
N ASN A 227 -32.91 -20.78 -14.83
CA ASN A 227 -32.62 -22.21 -14.92
C ASN A 227 -31.28 -22.57 -14.24
N GLY A 228 -30.52 -21.57 -13.79
CA GLY A 228 -29.19 -21.74 -13.23
C GLY A 228 -28.08 -21.79 -14.28
N ASP A 229 -28.39 -21.49 -15.54
CA ASP A 229 -27.42 -21.45 -16.62
C ASP A 229 -26.68 -20.10 -16.63
N PRO A 230 -25.39 -20.06 -17.03
CA PRO A 230 -24.67 -18.80 -17.07
C PRO A 230 -25.28 -17.85 -18.11
N THR A 231 -25.44 -16.57 -17.74
CA THR A 231 -26.07 -15.54 -18.57
C THR A 231 -25.25 -14.24 -18.61
N PRO A 232 -25.20 -13.53 -19.75
CA PRO A 232 -24.56 -12.22 -19.84
C PRO A 232 -25.55 -11.07 -19.62
N ASP A 233 -26.85 -11.37 -19.48
CA ASP A 233 -27.94 -10.39 -19.43
C ASP A 233 -27.77 -9.45 -18.22
N ALA A 234 -27.64 -8.16 -18.53
CA ALA A 234 -27.29 -7.13 -17.57
C ALA A 234 -28.33 -6.97 -16.46
N LYS A 235 -29.60 -7.36 -16.67
CA LYS A 235 -30.66 -7.23 -15.66
C LYS A 235 -30.35 -8.05 -14.39
N HIS A 236 -29.69 -9.20 -14.54
CA HIS A 236 -29.32 -10.03 -13.40
C HIS A 236 -28.18 -9.39 -12.61
N TYR A 237 -27.20 -8.82 -13.31
CA TYR A 237 -26.11 -8.07 -12.68
C TYR A 237 -26.62 -6.81 -11.99
N GLU A 238 -27.58 -6.09 -12.58
CA GLU A 238 -28.20 -4.91 -11.98
C GLU A 238 -28.79 -5.23 -10.61
N LYS A 239 -29.58 -6.30 -10.53
CA LYS A 239 -30.16 -6.78 -9.27
C LYS A 239 -29.07 -7.13 -8.25
N ILE A 240 -28.05 -7.90 -8.66
CA ILE A 240 -26.98 -8.38 -7.78
C ILE A 240 -26.15 -7.19 -7.25
N ILE A 241 -25.63 -6.35 -8.14
CA ILE A 241 -24.75 -5.23 -7.77
C ILE A 241 -25.50 -4.22 -6.92
N GLY A 242 -26.72 -3.84 -7.30
CA GLY A 242 -27.52 -2.87 -6.55
C GLY A 242 -27.81 -3.34 -5.12
N ALA A 243 -28.08 -4.64 -4.93
CA ALA A 243 -28.28 -5.22 -3.60
C ALA A 243 -26.97 -5.32 -2.80
N ILE A 244 -25.86 -5.73 -3.42
CA ILE A 244 -24.56 -5.74 -2.74
C ILE A 244 -24.17 -4.33 -2.31
N ARG A 245 -24.35 -3.30 -3.15
CA ARG A 245 -24.07 -1.90 -2.79
C ARG A 245 -24.91 -1.42 -1.61
N LYS A 246 -26.16 -1.88 -1.51
CA LYS A 246 -27.03 -1.55 -0.38
C LYS A 246 -26.51 -2.14 0.94
N GLU A 247 -26.06 -3.38 0.92
CA GLU A 247 -25.60 -4.09 2.12
C GLU A 247 -24.15 -3.76 2.51
N ARG A 248 -23.26 -3.59 1.52
CA ARG A 248 -21.84 -3.31 1.66
C ARG A 248 -21.40 -2.29 0.61
N PRO A 249 -21.70 -0.98 0.80
CA PRO A 249 -21.45 0.04 -0.22
C PRO A 249 -20.01 0.06 -0.71
N GLU A 250 -19.06 -0.16 0.19
CA GLU A 250 -17.62 -0.05 -0.09
C GLU A 250 -17.01 -1.25 -0.84
N MET A 251 -17.74 -2.36 -1.01
CA MET A 251 -17.21 -3.55 -1.71
C MET A 251 -16.89 -3.21 -3.19
N VAL A 252 -15.81 -3.70 -3.76
CA VAL A 252 -15.55 -3.51 -5.19
C VAL A 252 -16.26 -4.61 -5.99
N CYS A 253 -17.15 -4.23 -6.90
CA CYS A 253 -17.85 -5.15 -7.81
C CYS A 253 -17.08 -5.31 -9.13
N CYS A 254 -16.57 -6.51 -9.40
CA CYS A 254 -15.99 -6.86 -10.69
C CYS A 254 -16.94 -7.78 -11.47
N VAL A 255 -17.42 -7.33 -12.63
CA VAL A 255 -18.30 -8.15 -13.50
C VAL A 255 -17.51 -8.91 -14.55
N THR A 256 -18.00 -10.07 -14.95
CA THR A 256 -17.36 -10.85 -16.01
C THR A 256 -17.73 -10.33 -17.41
N THR A 257 -16.77 -10.33 -18.35
CA THR A 257 -17.04 -10.16 -19.79
C THR A 257 -16.57 -11.38 -20.61
N SER A 258 -16.58 -12.57 -19.97
CA SER A 258 -15.98 -13.81 -20.47
C SER A 258 -16.33 -14.15 -21.92
N GLY A 259 -15.32 -14.60 -22.68
CA GLY A 259 -15.46 -15.09 -24.06
C GLY A 259 -15.74 -16.59 -24.20
N ARG A 260 -16.20 -17.26 -23.13
CA ARG A 260 -16.37 -18.74 -23.10
C ARG A 260 -17.66 -19.19 -23.81
N ASN A 261 -18.79 -18.56 -23.51
CA ASN A 261 -20.09 -18.95 -24.08
C ASN A 261 -20.59 -17.98 -25.15
N TRP A 262 -20.11 -16.73 -25.15
CA TRP A 262 -20.56 -15.68 -26.07
C TRP A 262 -19.40 -15.13 -26.88
N LYS A 263 -19.65 -14.92 -28.17
CA LYS A 263 -18.68 -14.37 -29.12
C LYS A 263 -18.98 -12.93 -29.48
N GLU A 264 -20.25 -12.53 -29.39
CA GLU A 264 -20.70 -11.21 -29.79
C GLU A 264 -20.36 -10.15 -28.73
N PHE A 265 -19.96 -8.98 -29.19
CA PHE A 265 -19.52 -7.90 -28.33
C PHE A 265 -20.69 -7.37 -27.49
N GLU A 266 -21.87 -7.28 -28.08
CA GLU A 266 -23.06 -6.69 -27.50
C GLU A 266 -23.46 -7.47 -26.24
N GLN A 267 -23.42 -8.81 -26.32
CA GLN A 267 -23.69 -9.67 -25.15
C GLN A 267 -22.61 -9.52 -24.08
N ARG A 268 -21.34 -9.51 -24.46
CA ARG A 268 -20.22 -9.43 -23.49
C ARG A 268 -20.07 -8.07 -22.82
N SER A 269 -20.54 -7.00 -23.48
CA SER A 269 -20.40 -5.62 -23.02
C SER A 269 -21.65 -5.04 -22.38
N GLU A 270 -22.81 -5.71 -22.47
CA GLU A 270 -24.09 -5.21 -21.97
C GLU A 270 -23.99 -4.73 -20.51
N VAL A 271 -23.36 -5.55 -19.66
CA VAL A 271 -23.15 -5.27 -18.23
C VAL A 271 -22.31 -4.00 -17.96
N LEU A 272 -21.48 -3.58 -18.91
CA LEU A 272 -20.64 -2.38 -18.79
C LEU A 272 -21.44 -1.07 -18.92
N PHE A 273 -22.68 -1.15 -19.44
CA PHE A 273 -23.55 0.00 -19.59
C PHE A 273 -24.51 0.19 -18.40
N LEU A 274 -24.42 -0.65 -17.37
CA LEU A 274 -25.10 -0.42 -16.11
C LEU A 274 -24.63 0.90 -15.46
N SER A 275 -25.57 1.59 -14.83
CA SER A 275 -25.34 2.94 -14.28
C SER A 275 -25.91 3.08 -12.87
N GLY A 276 -25.65 4.23 -12.23
CA GLY A 276 -26.09 4.49 -10.85
C GLY A 276 -25.49 3.49 -9.86
N GLN A 277 -26.32 3.01 -8.93
CA GLN A 277 -25.91 2.05 -7.89
C GLN A 277 -25.55 0.66 -8.44
N ALA A 278 -25.94 0.36 -9.68
CA ALA A 278 -25.61 -0.90 -10.34
C ALA A 278 -24.37 -0.81 -11.23
N LYS A 279 -23.73 0.37 -11.32
CA LYS A 279 -22.51 0.54 -12.11
C LYS A 279 -21.40 -0.35 -11.54
N PRO A 280 -20.77 -1.22 -12.34
CA PRO A 280 -19.64 -2.01 -11.87
C PRO A 280 -18.39 -1.12 -11.70
N ASP A 281 -17.59 -1.41 -10.67
CA ASP A 281 -16.30 -0.74 -10.46
C ASP A 281 -15.23 -1.29 -11.42
N MET A 282 -15.30 -2.61 -11.65
CA MET A 282 -14.34 -3.37 -12.43
C MET A 282 -15.04 -4.31 -13.40
N ALA A 283 -14.32 -4.73 -14.44
CA ALA A 283 -14.77 -5.79 -15.32
C ALA A 283 -13.61 -6.65 -15.82
N SER A 284 -13.82 -7.96 -15.92
CA SER A 284 -12.78 -8.88 -16.38
C SER A 284 -12.45 -8.65 -17.84
N LEU A 285 -11.17 -8.70 -18.18
CA LEU A 285 -10.64 -8.56 -19.54
C LEU A 285 -9.59 -9.63 -19.77
N THR A 286 -10.02 -10.78 -20.31
CA THR A 286 -9.10 -11.86 -20.68
C THR A 286 -8.27 -11.46 -21.89
N LEU A 287 -6.96 -11.40 -21.72
CA LEU A 287 -6.02 -10.82 -22.68
C LEU A 287 -5.54 -11.78 -23.79
N GLY A 288 -6.30 -12.85 -24.05
CA GLY A 288 -6.00 -13.80 -25.11
C GLY A 288 -6.97 -14.96 -25.18
N SER A 289 -6.96 -15.67 -26.31
CA SER A 289 -7.72 -16.91 -26.48
C SER A 289 -6.97 -18.09 -25.88
N LEU A 290 -7.70 -19.05 -25.29
CA LEU A 290 -7.13 -20.25 -24.69
C LEU A 290 -8.14 -21.40 -24.68
N ASN A 291 -7.63 -22.63 -24.55
CA ASN A 291 -8.46 -23.81 -24.43
C ASN A 291 -8.68 -24.18 -22.97
N PHE A 292 -9.94 -24.43 -22.60
CA PHE A 292 -10.33 -25.15 -21.38
C PHE A 292 -10.77 -26.57 -21.74
N PHE A 293 -10.88 -27.45 -20.73
CA PHE A 293 -11.38 -28.81 -20.93
C PHE A 293 -12.77 -28.87 -21.60
N THR A 294 -13.63 -27.87 -21.34
CA THR A 294 -14.99 -27.82 -21.89
C THR A 294 -15.08 -27.10 -23.23
N GLY A 295 -13.96 -26.60 -23.78
CA GLY A 295 -13.92 -25.84 -25.03
C GLY A 295 -13.07 -24.57 -24.96
N PRO A 296 -12.92 -23.86 -26.09
CA PRO A 296 -12.14 -22.64 -26.18
C PRO A 296 -12.86 -21.46 -25.50
N SER A 297 -12.08 -20.55 -24.91
CA SER A 297 -12.50 -19.18 -24.61
C SER A 297 -11.87 -18.26 -25.65
N LEU A 298 -12.70 -17.58 -26.44
CA LEU A 298 -12.27 -16.82 -27.60
C LEU A 298 -12.22 -15.32 -27.26
N ASN A 299 -11.02 -14.75 -27.39
CA ASN A 299 -10.74 -13.33 -27.22
C ASN A 299 -9.82 -12.89 -28.36
N SER A 300 -10.42 -12.40 -29.45
CA SER A 300 -9.65 -11.74 -30.51
C SER A 300 -9.10 -10.41 -30.00
N ILE A 301 -8.01 -9.93 -30.62
CA ILE A 301 -7.44 -8.63 -30.26
C ILE A 301 -8.49 -7.52 -30.40
N GLU A 302 -9.25 -7.53 -31.50
CA GLU A 302 -10.34 -6.56 -31.73
C GLU A 302 -11.38 -6.57 -30.61
N MET A 303 -11.82 -7.74 -30.15
CA MET A 303 -12.77 -7.85 -29.05
C MET A 303 -12.20 -7.28 -27.75
N ILE A 304 -10.93 -7.59 -27.45
CA ILE A 304 -10.23 -7.09 -26.26
C ILE A 304 -10.12 -5.56 -26.32
N GLU A 305 -9.76 -4.99 -27.47
CA GLU A 305 -9.68 -3.55 -27.67
C GLU A 305 -11.04 -2.87 -27.53
N ARG A 306 -12.10 -3.44 -28.14
CA ARG A 306 -13.48 -2.92 -28.01
C ARG A 306 -13.93 -2.89 -26.55
N LEU A 307 -13.73 -3.99 -25.81
CA LEU A 307 -14.07 -4.06 -24.39
C LEU A 307 -13.25 -3.06 -23.56
N ALA A 308 -11.93 -2.97 -23.78
CA ALA A 308 -11.07 -2.01 -23.09
C ALA A 308 -11.48 -0.55 -23.35
N MET A 309 -11.83 -0.21 -24.61
CA MET A 309 -12.34 1.12 -24.96
C MET A 309 -13.66 1.43 -24.26
N THR A 310 -14.59 0.47 -24.23
CA THR A 310 -15.87 0.63 -23.54
C THR A 310 -15.68 0.80 -22.03
N MET A 311 -14.86 -0.05 -21.40
CA MET A 311 -14.53 0.08 -19.98
C MET A 311 -13.95 1.47 -19.68
N LYS A 312 -12.98 1.92 -20.49
CA LYS A 312 -12.38 3.25 -20.36
C LYS A 312 -13.41 4.38 -20.51
N ALA A 313 -14.30 4.30 -21.50
CA ALA A 313 -15.35 5.30 -21.73
C ALA A 313 -16.35 5.36 -20.57
N GLN A 314 -16.63 4.23 -19.93
CA GLN A 314 -17.54 4.13 -18.78
C GLN A 314 -16.83 4.39 -17.43
N GLY A 315 -15.51 4.57 -17.42
CA GLY A 315 -14.73 4.69 -16.18
C GLY A 315 -14.72 3.40 -15.34
N ILE A 316 -14.83 2.24 -15.99
CA ILE A 316 -14.75 0.91 -15.37
C ILE A 316 -13.31 0.43 -15.47
N LYS A 317 -12.76 -0.10 -14.38
CA LYS A 317 -11.37 -0.58 -14.36
C LYS A 317 -11.26 -2.00 -14.89
N PRO A 318 -10.39 -2.26 -15.88
CA PRO A 318 -10.14 -3.62 -16.34
C PRO A 318 -9.44 -4.46 -15.27
N GLU A 319 -10.01 -5.62 -14.96
CA GLU A 319 -9.32 -6.73 -14.32
C GLU A 319 -8.65 -7.57 -15.41
N MET A 320 -7.34 -7.41 -15.60
CA MET A 320 -6.62 -8.09 -16.68
C MET A 320 -6.34 -9.54 -16.29
N GLU A 321 -7.09 -10.46 -16.89
CA GLU A 321 -6.91 -11.90 -16.66
C GLU A 321 -5.82 -12.44 -17.58
N VAL A 322 -4.76 -12.95 -16.97
CA VAL A 322 -3.55 -13.44 -17.62
C VAL A 322 -3.34 -14.89 -17.24
N PHE A 323 -3.30 -15.74 -18.25
CA PHE A 323 -3.00 -17.15 -18.12
C PHE A 323 -1.59 -17.51 -18.64
N ASP A 324 -0.97 -16.63 -19.43
CA ASP A 324 0.36 -16.84 -20.00
C ASP A 324 1.06 -15.51 -20.36
N THR A 325 2.38 -15.56 -20.55
CA THR A 325 3.27 -14.44 -20.88
C THR A 325 2.84 -13.64 -22.11
N GLY A 326 2.32 -14.32 -23.14
CA GLY A 326 1.83 -13.65 -24.36
C GLY A 326 0.69 -12.66 -24.10
N MET A 327 -0.13 -12.91 -23.08
CA MET A 327 -1.21 -12.02 -22.67
C MET A 327 -0.67 -10.74 -22.01
N ILE A 328 0.47 -10.83 -21.31
CA ILE A 328 1.15 -9.65 -20.75
C ILE A 328 1.74 -8.77 -21.87
N ASN A 329 2.22 -9.38 -22.96
CA ASN A 329 2.68 -8.62 -24.12
C ASN A 329 1.53 -7.84 -24.76
N LEU A 330 0.33 -8.42 -24.81
CA LEU A 330 -0.85 -7.69 -25.26
C LEU A 330 -1.19 -6.53 -24.31
N ALA A 331 -1.11 -6.72 -22.98
CA ALA A 331 -1.31 -5.63 -22.03
C ALA A 331 -0.38 -4.43 -22.30
N LYS A 332 0.92 -4.69 -22.53
CA LYS A 332 1.91 -3.65 -22.89
C LYS A 332 1.56 -2.95 -24.20
N TYR A 333 1.04 -3.69 -25.18
CA TYR A 333 0.53 -3.12 -26.42
C TYR A 333 -0.68 -2.19 -26.16
N LEU A 334 -1.67 -2.63 -25.38
CA LEU A 334 -2.83 -1.82 -25.03
C LEU A 334 -2.43 -0.55 -24.27
N GLU A 335 -1.45 -0.65 -23.36
CA GLU A 335 -0.93 0.48 -22.59
C GLU A 335 -0.23 1.51 -23.49
N ARG A 336 0.65 1.05 -24.39
CA ARG A 336 1.34 1.93 -25.35
C ARG A 336 0.36 2.68 -26.26
N ASN A 337 -0.75 2.06 -26.61
CA ASN A 337 -1.83 2.66 -27.41
C ASN A 337 -2.86 3.43 -26.56
N ARG A 338 -2.60 3.62 -25.25
CA ARG A 338 -3.45 4.36 -24.30
C ARG A 338 -4.87 3.79 -24.15
N LEU A 339 -5.06 2.51 -24.43
CA LEU A 339 -6.33 1.80 -24.18
C LEU A 339 -6.48 1.44 -22.70
N ILE A 340 -5.35 1.18 -22.04
CA ILE A 340 -5.24 1.08 -20.58
C ILE A 340 -4.16 2.06 -20.09
N SER A 341 -4.27 2.53 -18.84
CA SER A 341 -3.33 3.49 -18.26
C SER A 341 -3.37 3.47 -16.73
N GLY A 342 -2.46 4.21 -16.09
CA GLY A 342 -2.43 4.39 -14.64
C GLY A 342 -2.03 3.12 -13.89
N LYS A 343 -2.62 2.89 -12.71
CA LYS A 343 -2.44 1.66 -11.94
C LYS A 343 -3.28 0.53 -12.56
N LYS A 344 -2.60 -0.54 -12.94
CA LYS A 344 -3.17 -1.72 -13.61
C LYS A 344 -3.41 -2.83 -12.61
N TYR A 345 -4.50 -3.57 -12.73
CA TYR A 345 -4.79 -4.72 -11.87
C TYR A 345 -4.83 -6.01 -12.69
N PHE A 346 -3.92 -6.93 -12.39
CA PHE A 346 -3.78 -8.22 -13.08
C PHE A 346 -4.23 -9.37 -12.18
N ASN A 347 -5.04 -10.28 -12.71
CA ASN A 347 -5.24 -11.60 -12.13
C ASN A 347 -4.38 -12.60 -12.91
N LEU A 348 -3.44 -13.24 -12.21
CA LEU A 348 -2.57 -14.28 -12.75
C LEU A 348 -3.17 -15.65 -12.41
N LEU A 349 -3.62 -16.38 -13.44
CA LEU A 349 -4.30 -17.66 -13.29
C LEU A 349 -3.40 -18.81 -13.76
N PHE A 350 -3.14 -19.76 -12.87
CA PHE A 350 -2.20 -20.85 -13.12
C PHE A 350 -2.85 -22.23 -13.09
N GLY A 351 -2.25 -23.18 -13.80
CA GLY A 351 -2.60 -24.60 -13.70
C GLY A 351 -3.69 -25.07 -14.66
N ASN A 352 -4.14 -24.24 -15.61
CA ASN A 352 -4.84 -24.76 -16.78
C ASN A 352 -3.85 -25.59 -17.62
N ILE A 353 -4.30 -26.73 -18.13
CA ILE A 353 -3.50 -27.64 -18.96
C ILE A 353 -2.88 -26.98 -20.21
N ASN A 354 -3.49 -25.90 -20.72
CA ASN A 354 -3.02 -25.19 -21.92
C ASN A 354 -2.24 -23.90 -21.63
N THR A 355 -1.96 -23.57 -20.36
CA THR A 355 -1.38 -22.27 -19.99
C THR A 355 -0.30 -22.42 -18.92
N ALA A 356 0.16 -21.30 -18.35
CA ALA A 356 1.22 -21.30 -17.35
C ALA A 356 0.92 -22.32 -16.21
N PRO A 357 1.85 -23.25 -15.92
CA PRO A 357 1.66 -24.22 -14.86
C PRO A 357 1.73 -23.53 -13.48
N ALA A 358 1.09 -24.11 -12.48
CA ALA A 358 1.09 -23.62 -11.10
C ALA A 358 2.42 -23.92 -10.39
N THR A 359 3.47 -23.21 -10.79
CA THR A 359 4.81 -23.32 -10.23
C THR A 359 5.34 -21.95 -9.82
N ILE A 360 6.26 -21.92 -8.84
CA ILE A 360 6.94 -20.69 -8.42
C ILE A 360 7.72 -20.06 -9.59
N THR A 361 8.32 -20.88 -10.46
CA THR A 361 9.04 -20.40 -11.65
C THR A 361 8.10 -19.65 -12.60
N SER A 362 6.92 -20.20 -12.88
CA SER A 362 5.92 -19.54 -13.72
C SER A 362 5.37 -18.28 -13.07
N LEU A 363 5.14 -18.29 -11.75
CA LEU A 363 4.76 -17.09 -11.01
C LEU A 363 5.81 -15.99 -11.16
N ALA A 364 7.08 -16.31 -10.89
CA ALA A 364 8.19 -15.36 -11.01
C ALA A 364 8.34 -14.82 -12.44
N LEU A 365 8.17 -15.67 -13.45
CA LEU A 365 8.21 -15.26 -14.85
C LEU A 365 7.10 -14.27 -15.19
N LEU A 366 5.85 -14.55 -14.81
CA LEU A 366 4.73 -13.66 -15.11
C LEU A 366 4.84 -12.34 -14.34
N THR A 367 5.21 -12.37 -13.06
CA THR A 367 5.32 -11.14 -12.26
C THR A 367 6.45 -10.22 -12.75
N GLN A 368 7.60 -10.78 -13.15
CA GLN A 368 8.69 -10.00 -13.76
C GLN A 368 8.31 -9.43 -15.14
N ALA A 369 7.42 -10.10 -15.87
CA ALA A 369 6.99 -9.65 -17.19
C ALA A 369 5.99 -8.49 -17.14
N LEU A 370 5.33 -8.23 -16.00
CA LEU A 370 4.30 -7.18 -15.88
C LEU A 370 4.86 -5.78 -16.22
N PRO A 371 4.04 -4.89 -16.79
CA PRO A 371 4.43 -3.48 -16.95
C PRO A 371 4.59 -2.79 -15.59
N GLU A 372 5.29 -1.65 -15.56
CA GLU A 372 5.41 -0.83 -14.35
C GLU A 372 4.04 -0.36 -13.83
N ASN A 373 3.93 -0.01 -12.55
CA ASN A 373 2.68 0.39 -11.90
C ASN A 373 1.56 -0.67 -12.02
N SER A 374 1.93 -1.94 -11.91
CA SER A 374 1.00 -3.07 -11.91
C SER A 374 0.82 -3.62 -10.50
N VAL A 375 -0.44 -3.76 -10.13
CA VAL A 375 -0.92 -4.55 -8.99
C VAL A 375 -1.34 -5.91 -9.53
N TRP A 376 -1.02 -6.98 -8.83
CA TRP A 376 -1.37 -8.33 -9.28
C TRP A 376 -1.89 -9.21 -8.15
N ALA A 377 -2.83 -10.09 -8.48
CA ALA A 377 -3.31 -11.16 -7.63
C ALA A 377 -3.06 -12.52 -8.29
N GLY A 378 -2.76 -13.53 -7.48
CA GLY A 378 -2.50 -14.89 -7.95
C GLY A 378 -3.59 -15.89 -7.53
N THR A 379 -3.94 -16.81 -8.43
CA THR A 379 -4.79 -17.98 -8.15
C THR A 379 -4.31 -19.20 -8.92
N GLY A 380 -4.65 -20.38 -8.42
CA GLY A 380 -4.46 -21.64 -9.15
C GLY A 380 -5.80 -22.33 -9.36
N LEU A 381 -6.00 -22.93 -10.53
CA LEU A 381 -7.25 -23.60 -10.84
C LEU A 381 -7.33 -24.97 -10.15
N GLY A 382 -8.44 -25.24 -9.48
CA GLY A 382 -8.72 -26.47 -8.75
C GLY A 382 -7.74 -26.72 -7.61
N GLN A 383 -7.08 -27.88 -7.64
CA GLN A 383 -6.12 -28.29 -6.60
C GLN A 383 -4.92 -27.33 -6.45
N PHE A 384 -4.70 -26.43 -7.41
CA PHE A 384 -3.61 -25.46 -7.36
C PHE A 384 -3.97 -24.18 -6.61
N GLN A 385 -5.23 -23.98 -6.20
CA GLN A 385 -5.69 -22.74 -5.56
C GLN A 385 -4.87 -22.41 -4.31
N LEU A 386 -4.81 -23.32 -3.33
CA LEU A 386 -4.17 -23.05 -2.04
C LEU A 386 -2.66 -22.70 -2.18
N PRO A 387 -1.81 -23.47 -2.89
CA PRO A 387 -0.40 -23.13 -3.04
C PRO A 387 -0.20 -21.83 -3.78
N MET A 388 -0.98 -21.54 -4.82
CA MET A 388 -0.81 -20.32 -5.59
C MET A 388 -1.29 -19.09 -4.82
N ASN A 389 -2.33 -19.23 -3.99
CA ASN A 389 -2.72 -18.19 -3.04
C ASN A 389 -1.61 -17.93 -2.02
N THR A 390 -1.06 -18.97 -1.38
CA THR A 390 0.06 -18.83 -0.43
C THR A 390 1.30 -18.25 -1.11
N ALA A 391 1.65 -18.73 -2.30
CA ALA A 391 2.79 -18.23 -3.07
C ALA A 391 2.62 -16.76 -3.47
N ALA A 392 1.39 -16.34 -3.81
CA ALA A 392 1.11 -14.95 -4.11
C ALA A 392 1.32 -14.04 -2.89
N ILE A 393 0.87 -14.47 -1.70
CA ILE A 393 1.09 -13.73 -0.45
C ILE A 393 2.60 -13.59 -0.17
N VAL A 394 3.36 -14.69 -0.28
CA VAL A 394 4.82 -14.72 -0.06
C VAL A 394 5.57 -13.86 -1.06
N ALA A 395 5.15 -13.82 -2.31
CA ALA A 395 5.77 -13.03 -3.37
C ALA A 395 5.31 -11.54 -3.37
N GLY A 396 4.58 -11.11 -2.34
CA GLY A 396 4.12 -9.72 -2.19
C GLY A 396 2.90 -9.33 -3.02
N GLY A 397 2.32 -10.27 -3.77
CA GLY A 397 1.09 -10.06 -4.55
C GLY A 397 -0.18 -10.14 -3.70
N HIS A 398 -1.32 -10.06 -4.37
CA HIS A 398 -2.65 -10.22 -3.80
C HIS A 398 -3.24 -11.59 -4.13
N VAL A 399 -4.46 -11.87 -3.68
CA VAL A 399 -5.07 -13.19 -3.84
C VAL A 399 -6.39 -13.12 -4.58
N ARG A 400 -6.56 -13.97 -5.59
CA ARG A 400 -7.86 -14.37 -6.14
C ARG A 400 -8.21 -15.74 -5.59
N VAL A 401 -9.43 -15.92 -5.09
CA VAL A 401 -9.85 -17.18 -4.45
C VAL A 401 -11.36 -17.36 -4.56
N GLY A 402 -11.84 -18.58 -4.74
CA GLY A 402 -13.27 -18.86 -4.62
C GLY A 402 -13.69 -20.19 -5.23
N ILE A 403 -14.97 -20.51 -5.09
CA ILE A 403 -15.55 -21.76 -5.61
C ILE A 403 -15.49 -21.81 -7.14
N GLU A 404 -15.49 -20.65 -7.81
CA GLU A 404 -15.21 -20.55 -9.25
C GLU A 404 -13.92 -21.27 -9.64
N ASP A 405 -12.86 -21.07 -8.85
CA ASP A 405 -11.54 -21.59 -9.11
C ASP A 405 -11.35 -22.99 -8.51
N SER A 406 -11.89 -23.27 -7.31
CA SER A 406 -11.87 -24.61 -6.69
C SER A 406 -13.09 -24.90 -5.82
N ILE A 407 -13.81 -25.98 -6.16
CA ILE A 407 -14.97 -26.45 -5.41
C ILE A 407 -14.65 -27.19 -4.10
N TYR A 408 -13.38 -27.54 -3.86
CA TYR A 408 -12.93 -28.26 -2.66
C TYR A 408 -12.09 -27.37 -1.77
N PHE A 409 -12.28 -27.51 -0.45
CA PHE A 409 -11.49 -26.83 0.57
C PHE A 409 -10.12 -27.50 0.73
N ASP A 410 -10.06 -28.82 0.66
CA ASP A 410 -8.83 -29.60 0.89
C ASP A 410 -8.36 -30.37 -0.35
N TYR A 411 -7.10 -30.81 -0.28
CA TYR A 411 -6.43 -31.57 -1.34
C TYR A 411 -6.96 -32.97 -1.57
N ARG A 412 -7.44 -33.62 -0.50
CA ARG A 412 -7.97 -34.98 -0.57
C ARG A 412 -9.39 -35.00 -1.15
N LYS A 413 -9.98 -33.82 -1.36
CA LYS A 413 -11.33 -33.60 -1.88
C LYS A 413 -12.39 -34.20 -0.95
N GLU A 414 -12.11 -34.18 0.36
CA GLU A 414 -13.02 -34.70 1.40
C GLU A 414 -14.05 -33.63 1.82
N THR A 415 -13.68 -32.36 1.73
CA THR A 415 -14.49 -31.22 2.17
C THR A 415 -14.80 -30.31 1.00
N LEU A 416 -16.10 -30.13 0.72
CA LEU A 416 -16.57 -29.13 -0.23
C LEU A 416 -16.38 -27.72 0.36
N ALA A 417 -15.93 -26.79 -0.47
CA ALA A 417 -15.66 -25.43 -0.03
C ALA A 417 -16.92 -24.58 0.07
N THR A 418 -16.94 -23.65 1.01
CA THR A 418 -17.71 -22.40 0.93
C THR A 418 -16.78 -21.24 0.58
N ASN A 419 -17.27 -20.18 -0.06
CA ASN A 419 -16.43 -19.02 -0.37
C ASN A 419 -15.92 -18.34 0.91
N GLU A 420 -16.76 -18.23 1.95
CA GLU A 420 -16.38 -17.73 3.28
C GLU A 420 -15.18 -18.49 3.86
N GLN A 421 -15.19 -19.83 3.85
CA GLN A 421 -14.07 -20.64 4.37
C GLN A 421 -12.78 -20.41 3.57
N LEU A 422 -12.88 -20.28 2.25
CA LEU A 422 -11.72 -20.03 1.40
C LEU A 422 -11.10 -18.66 1.67
N VAL A 423 -11.92 -17.62 1.77
CA VAL A 423 -11.48 -16.26 2.12
C VAL A 423 -10.90 -16.23 3.54
N GLY A 424 -11.59 -16.82 4.51
CA GLY A 424 -11.13 -16.89 5.90
C GLY A 424 -9.78 -17.60 6.04
N ARG A 425 -9.52 -18.65 5.25
CA ARG A 425 -8.20 -19.29 5.20
C ARG A 425 -7.11 -18.33 4.71
N VAL A 426 -7.37 -17.59 3.63
CA VAL A 426 -6.41 -16.60 3.08
C VAL A 426 -6.14 -15.50 4.09
N ALA A 427 -7.19 -14.99 4.75
CA ALA A 427 -7.09 -13.99 5.81
C ALA A 427 -6.21 -14.48 6.97
N HIS A 428 -6.43 -15.71 7.44
CA HIS A 428 -5.63 -16.29 8.51
C HIS A 428 -4.16 -16.47 8.12
N ILE A 429 -3.87 -16.93 6.89
CA ILE A 429 -2.49 -17.03 6.40
C ILE A 429 -1.81 -15.64 6.41
N ALA A 430 -2.51 -14.61 5.94
CA ALA A 430 -1.99 -13.24 5.92
C ALA A 430 -1.68 -12.72 7.34
N GLU A 431 -2.58 -12.99 8.29
CA GLU A 431 -2.40 -12.68 9.71
C GLU A 431 -1.14 -13.35 10.29
N GLN A 432 -0.95 -14.65 10.04
CA GLN A 432 0.25 -15.37 10.48
C GLN A 432 1.54 -14.81 9.87
N MET A 433 1.44 -14.23 8.67
CA MET A 433 2.54 -13.54 7.99
C MET A 433 2.69 -12.07 8.41
N GLN A 434 1.91 -11.59 9.39
CA GLN A 434 1.88 -10.20 9.84
C GLN A 434 1.60 -9.20 8.71
N ARG A 435 0.83 -9.64 7.69
CA ARG A 435 0.40 -8.80 6.58
C ARG A 435 -1.08 -8.45 6.79
N PRO A 436 -1.40 -7.19 7.16
CA PRO A 436 -2.78 -6.80 7.39
C PRO A 436 -3.59 -6.90 6.10
N LEU A 437 -4.90 -7.14 6.22
CA LEU A 437 -5.81 -7.05 5.07
C LEU A 437 -6.06 -5.59 4.71
N ALA A 438 -6.25 -5.32 3.41
CA ALA A 438 -6.60 -4.00 2.94
C ALA A 438 -8.01 -3.59 3.42
N THR A 439 -8.16 -2.34 3.86
CA THR A 439 -9.48 -1.72 3.99
C THR A 439 -10.10 -1.45 2.62
N PRO A 440 -11.41 -1.17 2.52
CA PRO A 440 -12.01 -0.78 1.25
C PRO A 440 -11.34 0.44 0.60
N GLN A 441 -11.04 1.48 1.39
CA GLN A 441 -10.35 2.69 0.92
C GLN A 441 -8.95 2.37 0.41
N GLN A 442 -8.18 1.56 1.16
CA GLN A 442 -6.85 1.11 0.73
C GLN A 442 -6.94 0.30 -0.56
N THR A 443 -7.95 -0.56 -0.70
CA THR A 443 -8.16 -1.37 -1.91
C THR A 443 -8.37 -0.47 -3.12
N ARG A 444 -9.30 0.49 -3.05
CA ARG A 444 -9.56 1.45 -4.13
C ARG A 444 -8.30 2.24 -4.48
N GLN A 445 -7.56 2.74 -3.49
CA GLN A 445 -6.31 3.48 -3.70
C GLN A 445 -5.21 2.62 -4.35
N LEU A 446 -5.02 1.39 -3.87
CA LEU A 446 -3.98 0.47 -4.36
C LEU A 446 -4.22 0.14 -5.83
N ILE A 447 -5.44 -0.18 -6.22
CA ILE A 447 -5.77 -0.54 -7.61
C ILE A 447 -6.07 0.67 -8.49
N GLY A 448 -6.16 1.88 -7.92
CA GLY A 448 -6.37 3.14 -8.63
C GLY A 448 -7.81 3.35 -9.09
N LEU A 449 -8.78 3.02 -8.24
CA LEU A 449 -10.16 3.47 -8.31
C LEU A 449 -10.32 4.78 -7.50
N GLU A 450 -11.37 5.53 -7.78
CA GLU A 450 -11.73 6.73 -7.02
C GLU A 450 -12.09 6.36 -5.57
N ILE A 451 -11.69 7.21 -4.63
CA ILE A 451 -12.04 7.06 -3.21
C ILE A 451 -13.40 7.75 -3.04
N GLU A 452 -14.40 7.01 -2.58
CA GLU A 452 -15.69 7.58 -2.20
C GLU A 452 -15.48 8.37 -0.89
N GLU A 453 -15.84 9.66 -0.90
CA GLU A 453 -15.78 10.56 0.27
C GLU A 453 -16.83 10.21 1.33
#